data_AF-A0A1G7SII9-F1
#
_entry.id   AF-A0A1G7SII9-F1
#
_cell.length_a   1.000
_cell.length_b   1.000
_cell.length_c   1.000
_cell.angle_alpha   90.00
_cell.angle_beta   90.00
_cell.angle_gamma   90.00
#
_symmetry.space_group_name_H-M   'P 1'
#
loop_
_entity.id
_entity.type
_entity.pdbx_description
1 polymer ?
#
loop_
_entity_poly.entity_id
_entity_poly.type
_entity_poly.pdbx_seq_one_letter_code
_entity_poly.pdbx_strand_id
1 'polypeptide(L)'
;MKFFKRLFMSSTDGTPDLKQQPVADEKSADRFPDIRMVITDCYRGAINDVIYMIIRNVDHVMVGILSAEGKEVEKGPAMNSSGVWSYRTGVANPGFSGGRVVVRAGNIRGDQIEVRVAVV
;
A
#
# COMPACT_ATOMS: atom_id res chain seq x y z
N MET A 1 8.93 -20.86 60.94
CA MET A 1 10.23 -20.20 61.16
C MET A 1 10.99 -20.08 59.85
N LYS A 2 11.14 -18.86 59.31
CA LYS A 2 12.39 -18.31 58.74
C LYS A 2 12.09 -16.89 58.23
N PHE A 3 12.86 -15.96 58.76
CA PHE A 3 12.82 -14.52 58.55
C PHE A 3 13.27 -14.14 57.14
N PHE A 4 12.62 -13.16 56.53
CA PHE A 4 13.32 -12.20 55.67
C PHE A 4 12.87 -10.78 55.97
N LYS A 5 13.77 -10.05 56.63
CA LYS A 5 13.79 -8.58 56.66
C LYS A 5 14.17 -8.09 55.27
N ARG A 6 13.40 -7.18 54.69
CA ARG A 6 13.94 -5.99 54.04
C ARG A 6 13.08 -4.79 54.39
N LEU A 7 13.71 -3.93 55.18
CA LEU A 7 13.32 -2.56 55.44
C LEU A 7 13.68 -1.75 54.19
N PHE A 8 12.77 -0.92 53.66
CA PHE A 8 13.10 0.45 53.26
C PHE A 8 11.86 1.31 53.42
N MET A 9 12.08 2.47 54.03
CA MET A 9 11.10 3.43 54.49
C MET A 9 10.52 4.26 53.33
N SER A 10 9.24 4.58 53.48
CA SER A 10 8.57 5.86 53.22
C SER A 10 9.30 6.91 52.38
N SER A 11 8.66 7.37 51.30
CA SER A 11 8.33 8.80 51.20
C SER A 11 7.07 9.01 50.36
N THR A 12 6.24 9.91 50.87
CA THR A 12 4.97 10.40 50.34
C THR A 12 5.15 11.31 49.12
N ASP A 13 4.05 11.44 48.39
CA ASP A 13 3.70 12.47 47.41
C ASP A 13 4.42 12.48 46.05
N GLY A 14 3.69 12.00 45.04
CA GLY A 14 3.99 12.20 43.63
C GLY A 14 2.98 11.44 42.79
N THR A 15 2.06 12.17 42.15
CA THR A 15 1.37 11.92 40.87
C THR A 15 1.10 10.46 40.47
N PRO A 16 -0.14 10.04 40.09
CA PRO A 16 -0.33 8.71 39.56
C PRO A 16 0.45 8.58 38.24
N ASP A 17 1.60 7.92 38.31
CA ASP A 17 2.39 7.49 37.17
C ASP A 17 1.57 6.43 36.45
N LEU A 18 0.74 6.88 35.50
CA LEU A 18 0.12 6.03 34.50
C LEU A 18 1.27 5.42 33.70
N LYS A 19 1.80 4.30 34.19
CA LYS A 19 2.59 3.38 33.39
C LYS A 19 1.66 2.88 32.30
N GLN A 20 1.63 3.60 31.18
CA GLN A 20 1.14 3.09 29.92
C GLN A 20 1.99 1.85 29.64
N GLN A 21 1.45 0.68 29.98
CA GLN A 21 1.88 -0.54 29.32
C GLN A 21 1.72 -0.26 27.83
N PRO A 22 2.73 -0.56 26.99
CA PRO A 22 2.48 -0.58 25.56
C PRO A 22 1.34 -1.56 25.36
N VAL A 23 0.16 -1.04 25.00
CA VAL A 23 -0.88 -1.85 24.39
C VAL A 23 -0.16 -2.47 23.21
N ALA A 24 0.02 -3.78 23.22
CA ALA A 24 0.55 -4.49 22.07
C ALA A 24 -0.25 -3.95 20.87
N ASP A 25 0.44 -3.24 19.98
CA ASP A 25 -0.15 -2.80 18.74
C ASP A 25 -0.46 -4.10 18.00
N GLU A 26 -1.69 -4.60 18.15
CA GLU A 26 -2.24 -5.70 17.37
C GLU A 26 -2.36 -5.20 15.93
N LYS A 27 -1.22 -5.02 15.27
CA LYS A 27 -1.16 -4.73 13.85
C LYS A 27 0.01 -5.44 13.17
N SER A 28 0.15 -6.73 13.44
CA SER A 28 0.81 -7.60 12.47
C SER A 28 0.09 -8.95 12.38
N ALA A 29 -1.19 -8.91 12.00
CA ALA A 29 -1.64 -9.98 11.12
C ALA A 29 -0.80 -9.86 9.84
N ASP A 30 -0.11 -10.94 9.45
CA ASP A 30 0.61 -11.08 8.18
C ASP A 30 -0.33 -10.83 7.01
N ARG A 31 -0.52 -9.55 6.68
CA ARG A 31 -1.37 -9.17 5.58
C ARG A 31 -0.50 -8.97 4.36
N PHE A 32 -0.54 -9.95 3.47
CA PHE A 32 0.01 -9.84 2.13
C PHE A 32 -0.69 -8.70 1.37
N PRO A 33 0.03 -8.03 0.44
CA PRO A 33 -0.58 -7.10 -0.50
C PRO A 33 -1.77 -7.76 -1.21
N ASP A 34 -2.81 -6.97 -1.46
CA ASP A 34 -4.09 -7.48 -1.95
C ASP A 34 -4.73 -6.47 -2.91
N ILE A 35 -4.60 -6.74 -4.21
CA ILE A 35 -5.19 -5.93 -5.28
C ILE A 35 -6.64 -6.39 -5.46
N ARG A 36 -7.58 -5.55 -5.02
CA ARG A 36 -9.02 -5.84 -5.06
C ARG A 36 -9.66 -5.46 -6.37
N MET A 37 -9.20 -4.36 -6.97
CA MET A 37 -9.80 -3.82 -8.18
C MET A 37 -8.81 -2.91 -8.91
N VAL A 38 -8.86 -2.97 -10.24
CA VAL A 38 -8.19 -2.04 -11.15
C VAL A 38 -9.24 -1.56 -12.13
N ILE A 39 -9.41 -0.25 -12.25
CA ILE A 39 -10.41 0.41 -13.09
C ILE A 39 -9.66 1.17 -14.19
N THR A 40 -9.92 0.80 -15.43
CA THR A 40 -9.28 1.36 -16.63
C THR A 40 -10.25 2.13 -17.52
N ASP A 41 -11.52 2.27 -17.13
CA ASP A 41 -12.58 2.88 -17.96
C ASP A 41 -12.31 4.34 -18.36
N CYS A 42 -11.49 5.02 -17.55
CA CYS A 42 -11.02 6.39 -17.77
C CYS A 42 -9.70 6.46 -18.57
N TYR A 43 -9.13 5.32 -18.96
CA TYR A 43 -7.93 5.27 -19.79
C TYR A 43 -8.29 5.13 -21.27
N ARG A 44 -7.98 6.18 -22.03
CA ARG A 44 -8.24 6.34 -23.47
C ARG A 44 -6.96 6.57 -24.27
N GLY A 45 -5.80 6.33 -23.66
CA GLY A 45 -4.50 6.55 -24.29
C GLY A 45 -4.09 8.02 -24.40
N ALA A 46 -4.78 8.93 -23.71
CA ALA A 46 -4.39 10.33 -23.65
C ALA A 46 -3.46 10.61 -22.45
N ILE A 47 -2.74 11.72 -22.53
CA ILE A 47 -2.02 12.27 -21.38
C ILE A 47 -3.06 12.76 -20.36
N ASN A 48 -2.77 12.57 -19.07
CA ASN A 48 -3.63 12.87 -17.92
C ASN A 48 -4.84 11.95 -17.73
N ASP A 49 -4.98 10.89 -18.52
CA ASP A 49 -5.90 9.80 -18.20
C ASP A 49 -5.52 9.18 -16.85
N VAL A 50 -6.52 8.63 -16.16
CA VAL A 50 -6.32 8.10 -14.81
C VAL A 50 -6.72 6.63 -14.75
N ILE A 51 -5.85 5.82 -14.17
CA ILE A 51 -6.12 4.44 -13.77
C ILE A 51 -6.34 4.44 -12.27
N TYR A 52 -7.49 3.96 -11.81
CA TYR A 52 -7.81 3.86 -10.38
C TYR A 52 -7.67 2.43 -9.88
N MET A 53 -7.22 2.26 -8.64
CA MET A 53 -7.00 0.95 -8.04
C MET A 53 -7.41 0.96 -6.57
N ILE A 54 -7.99 -0.14 -6.12
CA ILE A 54 -8.26 -0.40 -4.70
C ILE A 54 -7.33 -1.53 -4.26
N ILE A 55 -6.36 -1.21 -3.41
CA ILE A 55 -5.30 -2.13 -2.99
C ILE A 55 -5.11 -2.00 -1.48
N ARG A 56 -5.06 -3.14 -0.78
CA ARG A 56 -4.88 -3.20 0.67
C ARG A 56 -3.50 -3.74 1.02
N ASN A 57 -3.06 -3.41 2.24
CA ASN A 57 -1.83 -3.95 2.87
C ASN A 57 -0.58 -3.72 2.00
N VAL A 58 -0.48 -2.51 1.44
CA VAL A 58 0.53 -2.11 0.46
C VAL A 58 1.11 -0.77 0.89
N ASP A 59 2.41 -0.59 0.65
CA ASP A 59 3.14 0.65 0.93
C ASP A 59 3.51 1.39 -0.35
N HIS A 60 3.69 0.67 -1.46
CA HIS A 60 3.99 1.26 -2.77
C HIS A 60 3.32 0.49 -3.91
N VAL A 61 2.95 1.22 -4.96
CA VAL A 61 2.33 0.66 -6.17
C VAL A 61 3.02 1.23 -7.39
N MET A 62 3.44 0.35 -8.31
CA MET A 62 3.97 0.71 -9.61
C MET A 62 2.97 0.28 -10.69
N VAL A 63 2.72 1.17 -11.64
CA VAL A 63 1.89 0.91 -12.81
C VAL A 63 2.77 0.91 -14.04
N GLY A 64 2.62 -0.11 -14.87
CA GLY A 64 3.17 -0.17 -16.22
C GLY A 64 2.04 -0.27 -17.24
N ILE A 65 2.23 0.37 -18.38
CA ILE A 65 1.32 0.30 -19.53
C ILE A 65 2.05 -0.37 -20.67
N LEU A 66 1.46 -1.42 -21.21
CA LEU A 66 1.95 -2.14 -22.39
C LEU A 66 1.02 -1.86 -23.57
N SER A 67 1.60 -1.71 -24.76
CA SER A 67 0.87 -1.68 -26.03
C SER A 67 0.22 -3.05 -26.32
N ALA A 68 -0.60 -3.12 -27.37
CA ALA A 68 -1.22 -4.38 -27.80
C ALA A 68 -0.18 -5.46 -28.19
N GLU A 69 1.00 -5.04 -28.66
CA GLU A 69 2.14 -5.90 -29.00
C GLU A 69 2.98 -6.28 -27.76
N GLY A 70 2.61 -5.79 -26.57
CA GLY A 70 3.32 -6.07 -25.32
C GLY A 70 4.55 -5.18 -25.07
N LYS A 71 4.77 -4.13 -25.86
CA LYS A 71 5.86 -3.17 -25.63
C LYS A 71 5.52 -2.23 -24.49
N GLU A 72 6.47 -1.99 -23.58
CA GLU A 72 6.30 -0.97 -22.52
C GLU A 72 6.18 0.43 -23.14
N VAL A 73 5.06 1.09 -22.84
CA VAL A 73 4.74 2.47 -23.26
C VAL A 73 5.11 3.44 -22.16
N GLU A 74 4.73 3.12 -20.92
CA GLU A 74 4.90 3.99 -19.77
C GLU A 74 5.02 3.15 -18.50
N LYS A 75 5.77 3.65 -17.51
CA LYS A 75 5.85 3.05 -16.18
C LYS A 75 6.13 4.11 -15.12
N GLY A 76 5.45 4.03 -13.98
CA GLY A 76 5.70 4.94 -12.88
C GLY A 76 4.97 4.57 -11.58
N PRO A 77 5.24 5.32 -10.50
CA PRO A 77 4.57 5.11 -9.22
C PRO A 77 3.14 5.64 -9.25
N ALA A 78 2.22 4.93 -8.60
CA ALA A 78 0.88 5.42 -8.33
C ALA A 78 0.85 6.24 -7.03
N MET A 79 -0.09 7.18 -6.97
CA MET A 79 -0.34 8.02 -5.80
C MET A 79 -1.46 7.43 -4.96
N ASN A 80 -1.28 7.39 -3.64
CA ASN A 80 -2.35 7.04 -2.71
C ASN A 80 -3.04 8.31 -2.21
N SER A 81 -4.37 8.33 -2.26
CA SER A 81 -5.20 9.31 -1.58
C SER A 81 -6.27 8.57 -0.78
N SER A 82 -6.13 8.59 0.54
CA SER A 82 -7.10 8.02 1.49
C SER A 82 -7.51 6.56 1.17
N GLY A 83 -6.55 5.73 0.72
CA GLY A 83 -6.79 4.31 0.43
C GLY A 83 -7.20 4.00 -1.01
N VAL A 84 -7.37 5.03 -1.86
CA VAL A 84 -7.50 4.85 -3.32
C VAL A 84 -6.16 5.14 -3.97
N TRP A 85 -5.68 4.21 -4.78
CA TRP A 85 -4.49 4.39 -5.58
C TRP A 85 -4.88 4.91 -6.96
N SER A 86 -4.11 5.86 -7.49
CA SER A 86 -4.33 6.41 -8.83
C SER A 86 -3.01 6.59 -9.55
N TYR A 87 -2.99 6.25 -10.85
CA TYR A 87 -1.88 6.54 -11.73
C TYR A 87 -2.36 7.47 -12.84
N ARG A 88 -1.67 8.60 -13.02
CA ARG A 88 -1.96 9.59 -14.06
C ARG A 88 -0.93 9.44 -15.17
N THR A 89 -1.39 9.28 -16.40
CA THR A 89 -0.52 9.04 -17.56
C THR A 89 0.23 10.30 -17.96
N GLY A 90 1.51 10.14 -18.30
CA GLY A 90 2.37 11.17 -18.86
C GLY A 90 2.63 10.99 -20.36
N VAL A 91 2.34 9.81 -20.92
CA VAL A 91 2.66 9.46 -22.31
C VAL A 91 1.40 9.12 -23.09
N ALA A 92 1.28 9.69 -24.29
CA ALA A 92 0.20 9.35 -25.20
C ALA A 92 0.39 7.93 -25.76
N ASN A 93 -0.70 7.16 -25.77
CA ASN A 93 -0.77 5.82 -26.33
C ASN A 93 -1.99 5.72 -27.28
N PRO A 94 -1.90 6.23 -28.51
CA PRO A 94 -3.03 6.24 -29.44
C PRO A 94 -3.53 4.83 -29.80
N GLY A 95 -2.71 3.78 -29.60
CA GLY A 95 -3.07 2.37 -29.76
C GLY A 95 -3.47 1.68 -28.44
N PHE A 96 -4.09 2.39 -27.50
CA PHE A 96 -4.41 1.87 -26.17
C PHE A 96 -5.33 0.63 -26.18
N SER A 97 -6.21 0.53 -27.18
CA SER A 97 -7.13 -0.61 -27.35
C SER A 97 -6.36 -1.91 -27.53
N GLY A 98 -6.65 -2.92 -26.72
CA GLY A 98 -5.92 -4.19 -26.74
C GLY A 98 -4.62 -4.19 -25.93
N GLY A 99 -4.21 -3.03 -25.40
CA GLY A 99 -3.09 -2.90 -24.47
C GLY A 99 -3.35 -3.59 -23.12
N ARG A 100 -2.36 -3.50 -22.24
CA ARG A 100 -2.42 -4.06 -20.88
C ARG A 100 -1.93 -3.05 -19.85
N VAL A 101 -2.65 -2.94 -18.75
CA VAL A 101 -2.16 -2.29 -17.54
C VAL A 101 -1.58 -3.37 -16.63
N VAL A 102 -0.35 -3.17 -16.16
CA VAL A 102 0.34 -4.02 -15.20
C VAL A 102 0.43 -3.27 -13.88
N VAL A 103 -0.19 -3.80 -12.82
CA VAL A 103 -0.13 -3.20 -11.49
C VAL A 103 0.70 -4.08 -10.59
N ARG A 104 1.77 -3.52 -10.01
CA ARG A 104 2.63 -4.18 -9.03
C ARG A 104 2.47 -3.49 -7.69
N ALA A 105 2.01 -4.23 -6.69
CA ALA A 105 1.81 -3.74 -5.32
C ALA A 105 2.81 -4.43 -4.40
N GLY A 106 3.52 -3.64 -3.57
CA GLY A 106 4.45 -4.17 -2.58
C GLY A 106 4.37 -3.47 -1.24
N ASN A 107 4.83 -4.16 -0.19
CA ASN A 107 4.88 -3.63 1.17
C ASN A 107 6.33 -3.49 1.69
N ILE A 108 6.49 -2.89 2.86
CA ILE A 108 7.78 -2.61 3.50
C ILE A 108 8.54 -3.88 3.91
N ARG A 109 7.85 -5.02 4.00
CA ARG A 109 8.47 -6.33 4.27
C ARG A 109 9.06 -6.98 3.02
N GLY A 110 8.77 -6.43 1.84
CA GLY A 110 9.21 -6.98 0.55
C GLY A 110 8.21 -7.95 -0.08
N ASP A 111 7.02 -8.16 0.50
CA ASP A 111 5.97 -8.93 -0.15
C ASP A 111 5.49 -8.17 -1.40
N GLN A 112 5.26 -8.88 -2.50
CA GLN A 112 4.82 -8.28 -3.77
C GLN A 112 3.79 -9.14 -4.49
N ILE A 113 2.81 -8.50 -5.12
CA ILE A 113 1.87 -9.12 -6.06
C ILE A 113 1.78 -8.32 -7.37
N GLU A 114 1.40 -8.98 -8.45
CA GLU A 114 1.18 -8.39 -9.77
C GLU A 114 -0.19 -8.81 -10.32
N VAL A 115 -0.89 -7.89 -10.99
CA VAL A 115 -2.03 -8.23 -11.86
C VAL A 115 -1.87 -7.55 -13.21
N ARG A 116 -2.42 -8.18 -14.25
CA ARG A 116 -2.48 -7.64 -15.61
C ARG A 116 -3.93 -7.52 -16.03
N VAL A 117 -4.32 -6.34 -16.48
CA VAL A 117 -5.69 -6.04 -16.88
C VAL A 117 -5.73 -5.60 -18.33
N ALA A 118 -6.67 -6.16 -19.08
CA ALA A 118 -6.95 -5.79 -20.45
C ALA A 118 -7.54 -4.40 -20.53
N VAL A 119 -7.00 -3.57 -21.42
CA VAL A 119 -7.63 -2.31 -21.80
C VAL A 119 -8.55 -2.59 -22.98
N VAL A 120 -9.83 -2.29 -22.80
CA VAL A 120 -10.91 -2.48 -23.77
C VAL A 120 -11.42 -1.15 -24.30
#